data_AF-A0A1B7NDE3-F1
#
_entry.id   AF-A0A1B7NDE3-F1
#
_cell.length_a   1.000
_cell.length_b   1.000
_cell.length_c   1.000
_cell.angle_alpha   90.00
_cell.angle_beta   90.00
_cell.angle_gamma   90.00
#
_symmetry.space_group_name_H-M   'P 1'
#
loop_
_entity.id
_entity.type
_entity.pdbx_description
1 polymer ?
#
loop_
_entity_poly.entity_id
_entity_poly.type
_entity_poly.pdbx_seq_one_letter_code
_entity_poly.pdbx_strand_id
1 'polypeptide(L)'
;MYAPRSSPQPPQILDPEIQRKCEELGILSTLERSMDEEQEREVVHEVEREHQVERPTKVKPADHALHEDVHRFVETGKIPVRSSAFIRALPSLVNTTVEFPECNQWAQNVLVTHDFARTVSTAHKVDEYLRPVNWVVSSDIGLSPVLVVMSPHEVNQLLPSIRKSKVVHLSVYTPRTTKAMQACDDLRFYSVPSATQLTPLESLICQLNLFAGQLYFSNYEMYLRTCSFLGLNGPDLGDEDLVVDSDGFIREENRPAARASCSFNQSQLLPLKELFGMRRKGMGYLPTHLGKMLNGRILSEEDFRDRVLNLSVVSFSVSLSETLADCSSGKQDHETELDEMEL
;
A
#
# COMPACT_ATOMS: atom_id res chain seq x y z
N MET A 1 10.01 44.86 1.62
CA MET A 1 11.37 45.44 1.50
C MET A 1 11.63 46.25 2.75
N TYR A 2 12.45 45.74 3.67
CA TYR A 2 12.92 46.48 4.85
C TYR A 2 14.40 46.75 4.61
N ALA A 3 14.79 48.01 4.38
CA ALA A 3 16.18 48.42 4.37
C ALA A 3 16.57 48.82 5.80
N PRO A 4 17.70 48.37 6.37
CA PRO A 4 18.14 48.87 7.67
C PRO A 4 18.57 50.33 7.51
N ARG A 5 18.08 51.20 8.40
CA ARG A 5 18.58 52.58 8.52
C ARG A 5 20.04 52.52 8.96
N SER A 6 20.93 53.12 8.17
CA SER A 6 22.30 53.40 8.58
C SER A 6 22.28 54.36 9.77
N SER A 7 22.69 53.86 10.94
CA SER A 7 22.93 54.69 12.12
C SER A 7 24.18 55.55 11.88
N PRO A 8 24.15 56.87 12.15
CA PRO A 8 25.33 57.70 11.97
C PRO A 8 26.38 57.32 13.01
N GLN A 9 27.54 56.84 12.56
CA GLN A 9 28.67 56.55 13.45
C GLN A 9 29.26 57.87 13.96
N PRO A 10 29.64 57.94 15.25
CA PRO A 10 30.32 59.12 15.79
C PRO A 10 31.69 59.29 15.11
N PRO A 11 32.18 60.53 14.94
CA PRO A 11 33.47 60.76 14.30
C PRO A 11 34.56 60.07 15.12
N GLN A 12 35.23 59.10 14.49
CA GLN A 12 36.35 58.39 15.10
C GLN A 12 37.52 59.37 15.18
N ILE A 13 37.78 59.89 16.37
CA ILE A 13 38.98 60.68 16.65
C ILE A 13 40.14 59.68 16.68
N LEU A 14 40.86 59.58 15.57
CA LEU A 14 42.08 58.80 15.48
C LEU A 14 43.16 59.48 16.32
N ASP A 15 43.87 58.69 17.12
CA ASP A 15 45.01 59.14 17.91
C ASP A 15 46.06 59.78 16.98
N PRO A 16 46.54 61.01 17.26
CA PRO A 16 47.48 61.72 16.41
C PRO A 16 48.81 60.97 16.19
N GLU A 17 49.21 60.10 17.11
CA GLU A 17 50.42 59.30 16.97
C GLU A 17 50.23 58.17 15.94
N ILE A 18 49.03 57.62 15.86
CA ILE A 18 48.63 56.62 14.85
C ILE A 18 48.50 57.27 13.48
N GLN A 19 47.93 58.48 13.42
CA GLN A 19 47.76 59.23 12.18
C GLN A 19 49.11 59.56 11.52
N ARG A 20 50.11 59.98 12.32
CA ARG A 20 51.47 60.26 11.83
C ARG A 20 52.16 59.03 11.25
N LYS A 21 52.03 57.87 11.90
CA LYS A 21 52.59 56.61 11.39
C LYS A 21 51.91 56.13 10.11
N CYS A 22 50.60 56.33 9.98
CA CYS A 22 49.87 56.01 8.74
C CYS A 22 50.34 56.90 7.57
N GLU A 23 50.63 58.18 7.81
CA GLU A 23 51.18 59.09 6.80
C GLU A 23 52.62 58.74 6.42
N GLU A 24 53.47 58.40 7.39
CA GLU A 24 54.85 57.91 7.13
C GLU A 24 54.86 56.62 6.28
N LEU A 25 53.81 55.80 6.38
CA LEU A 25 53.63 54.56 5.60
C LEU A 25 52.83 54.76 4.30
N GLY A 26 52.45 55.99 3.95
CA GLY A 26 51.75 56.32 2.71
C GLY A 26 50.25 55.97 2.67
N ILE A 27 49.63 55.72 3.82
CA ILE A 27 48.20 55.41 3.94
C ILE A 27 47.43 56.74 4.09
N LEU A 28 47.11 57.38 2.97
CA LEU A 28 46.29 58.60 2.94
C LEU A 28 44.81 58.24 3.08
N SER A 29 44.23 58.57 4.25
CA SER A 29 42.80 58.56 4.60
C SER A 29 42.02 57.29 4.26
N THR A 30 41.47 56.65 5.29
CA THR A 30 40.60 55.48 5.23
C THR A 30 39.55 55.62 4.12
N LEU A 31 39.81 54.99 2.98
CA LEU A 31 38.79 54.72 1.96
C LEU A 31 37.63 54.07 2.70
N GLU A 32 36.40 54.57 2.51
CA GLU A 32 35.19 53.91 2.99
C GLU A 32 35.28 52.44 2.58
N ARG A 33 35.59 51.58 3.56
CA ARG A 33 35.65 50.15 3.34
C ARG A 33 34.19 49.71 3.30
N SER A 34 33.57 49.86 2.13
CA SER A 34 32.35 49.13 1.78
C SER A 34 32.74 47.66 1.80
N MET A 35 32.63 47.05 2.99
CA MET A 35 32.75 45.61 3.14
C MET A 35 31.48 45.03 2.54
N ASP A 36 31.60 44.36 1.39
CA ASP A 36 30.54 43.49 0.88
C ASP A 36 30.45 42.31 1.84
N GLU A 37 29.52 42.39 2.79
CA GLU A 37 29.20 41.31 3.71
C GLU A 37 28.18 40.38 3.03
N GLU A 38 28.64 39.21 2.56
CA GLU A 38 27.76 38.12 2.15
C GLU A 38 27.24 37.40 3.41
N GLN A 39 25.94 37.54 3.71
CA GLN A 39 25.26 36.76 4.75
C GLN A 39 24.46 35.62 4.13
N GLU A 40 24.90 34.39 4.38
CA GLU A 40 24.10 33.19 4.10
C GLU A 40 23.02 33.04 5.19
N ARG A 41 21.75 33.03 4.78
CA ARG A 41 20.61 32.82 5.67
C ARG A 41 19.92 31.51 5.29
N GLU A 42 20.07 30.50 6.14
CA GLU A 42 19.32 29.25 6.00
C GLU A 42 17.83 29.52 6.26
N VAL A 43 17.00 29.27 5.25
CA VAL A 43 15.53 29.35 5.37
C VAL A 43 15.00 27.91 5.46
N VAL A 44 14.68 27.49 6.69
CA VAL A 44 13.95 26.24 6.90
C VAL A 44 12.47 26.51 6.61
N HIS A 45 11.96 25.99 5.49
CA HIS A 45 10.53 26.02 5.18
C HIS A 45 9.80 24.95 6.00
N GLU A 46 9.22 25.34 7.12
CA GLU A 46 8.29 24.49 7.86
C GLU A 46 6.91 24.55 7.18
N VAL A 47 6.57 23.50 6.43
CA VAL A 47 5.24 23.35 5.82
C VAL A 47 4.34 22.62 6.80
N GLU A 48 3.54 23.37 7.55
CA GLU A 48 2.44 22.79 8.33
C GLU A 48 1.33 22.34 7.38
N ARG A 49 1.03 21.03 7.39
CA ARG A 49 -0.11 20.46 6.66
C ARG A 49 -1.26 20.21 7.65
N GLU A 50 -2.28 21.06 7.60
CA GLU A 50 -3.51 20.82 8.34
C GLU A 50 -4.36 19.76 7.62
N HIS A 51 -4.70 18.67 8.31
CA HIS A 51 -5.56 17.60 7.79
C HIS A 51 -7.00 17.82 8.27
N GLN A 52 -7.89 18.22 7.36
CA GLN A 52 -9.32 18.22 7.61
C GLN A 52 -9.88 16.82 7.33
N VAL A 53 -10.43 16.18 8.37
CA VAL A 53 -11.01 14.84 8.26
C VAL A 53 -12.49 14.95 7.91
N GLU A 54 -12.82 14.70 6.65
CA GLU A 54 -14.19 14.50 6.21
C GLU A 54 -14.65 13.08 6.56
N ARG A 55 -15.68 12.96 7.39
CA ARG A 55 -16.24 11.66 7.81
C ARG A 55 -17.59 11.44 7.12
N PRO A 56 -17.88 10.18 6.72
CA PRO A 56 -19.23 9.80 6.33
C PRO A 56 -20.27 10.20 7.38
N THR A 57 -21.52 10.34 6.94
CA THR A 57 -22.63 10.65 7.83
C THR A 57 -22.72 9.62 8.97
N LYS A 58 -23.09 10.05 10.19
CA LYS A 58 -23.26 9.11 11.30
C LYS A 58 -24.52 8.27 11.09
N VAL A 59 -24.35 6.95 10.98
CA VAL A 59 -25.43 5.98 10.80
C VAL A 59 -25.32 4.88 11.87
N LYS A 60 -26.46 4.29 12.26
CA LYS A 60 -26.48 3.17 13.20
C LYS A 60 -25.77 1.94 12.58
N PRO A 61 -24.81 1.31 13.27
CA PRO A 61 -24.20 0.07 12.81
C PRO A 61 -25.24 -1.05 12.71
N ALA A 62 -25.03 -1.98 11.78
CA ALA A 62 -25.84 -3.19 11.70
C ALA A 62 -25.52 -4.15 12.84
N ASP A 63 -26.53 -4.86 13.33
CA ASP A 63 -26.32 -5.90 14.33
C ASP A 63 -25.59 -7.08 13.69
N HIS A 64 -24.49 -7.49 14.33
CA HIS A 64 -23.68 -8.61 13.88
C HIS A 64 -24.32 -9.95 14.26
N ALA A 65 -24.23 -10.92 13.36
CA ALA A 65 -24.74 -12.27 13.59
C ALA A 65 -23.88 -13.32 12.89
N LEU A 66 -23.46 -14.34 13.65
CA LEU A 66 -22.81 -15.51 13.08
C LEU A 66 -23.86 -16.52 12.64
N HIS A 67 -23.92 -16.80 11.34
CA HIS A 67 -24.85 -17.77 10.78
C HIS A 67 -24.34 -19.21 10.94
N GLU A 68 -25.23 -20.16 11.23
CA GLU A 68 -24.88 -21.58 11.46
C GLU A 68 -24.13 -22.21 10.29
N ASP A 69 -24.55 -21.94 9.06
CA ASP A 69 -23.84 -22.41 7.86
C ASP A 69 -22.39 -21.87 7.73
N VAL A 70 -22.08 -20.70 8.30
CA VAL A 70 -20.69 -20.18 8.36
C VAL A 70 -19.87 -21.00 9.33
N HIS A 71 -20.46 -21.37 10.48
CA HIS A 71 -19.83 -22.31 11.42
C HIS A 71 -19.57 -23.67 10.75
N ARG A 72 -20.59 -24.24 10.08
CA ARG A 72 -20.48 -25.52 9.36
C ARG A 72 -19.43 -25.47 8.25
N PHE A 73 -19.31 -24.35 7.55
CA PHE A 73 -18.25 -24.15 6.54
C PHE A 73 -16.86 -24.23 7.17
N VAL A 74 -16.62 -23.58 8.32
CA VAL A 74 -15.32 -23.65 9.02
C VAL A 74 -14.99 -25.07 9.49
N GLU A 75 -16.01 -25.83 9.93
CA GLU A 75 -15.85 -27.20 10.41
C GLU A 75 -15.59 -28.20 9.27
N THR A 76 -16.27 -28.04 8.14
CA THR A 76 -16.31 -29.06 7.07
C THR A 76 -15.52 -28.67 5.82
N GLY A 77 -15.16 -27.39 5.67
CA GLY A 77 -14.61 -26.82 4.44
C GLY A 77 -15.62 -26.68 3.30
N LYS A 78 -16.86 -27.15 3.47
CA LYS A 78 -17.88 -27.18 2.41
C LYS A 78 -18.97 -26.17 2.67
N ILE A 79 -19.35 -25.44 1.62
CA ILE A 79 -20.50 -24.53 1.67
C ILE A 79 -21.79 -25.34 1.49
N PRO A 80 -22.75 -25.26 2.42
CA PRO A 80 -24.02 -25.96 2.27
C PRO A 80 -24.78 -25.52 1.02
N VAL A 81 -25.39 -26.50 0.33
CA VAL A 81 -26.18 -26.24 -0.87
C VAL A 81 -27.34 -25.29 -0.54
N ARG A 82 -27.48 -24.20 -1.33
CA ARG A 82 -28.52 -23.15 -1.14
C ARG A 82 -28.45 -22.44 0.21
N SER A 83 -27.27 -22.36 0.83
CA SER A 83 -27.10 -21.54 2.03
C SER A 83 -27.40 -20.06 1.74
N SER A 84 -28.21 -19.43 2.60
CA SER A 84 -28.47 -18.00 2.59
C SER A 84 -27.35 -17.16 3.21
N ALA A 85 -26.35 -17.80 3.83
CA ALA A 85 -25.29 -17.12 4.55
C ALA A 85 -24.20 -16.55 3.64
N PHE A 86 -24.06 -17.11 2.44
CA PHE A 86 -23.01 -16.78 1.48
C PHE A 86 -23.61 -16.10 0.26
N ILE A 87 -23.05 -14.96 -0.09
CA ILE A 87 -23.44 -14.15 -1.23
C ILE A 87 -22.24 -14.06 -2.17
N ARG A 88 -22.45 -14.10 -3.48
CA ARG A 88 -21.36 -13.82 -4.43
C ARG A 88 -20.84 -12.39 -4.25
N ALA A 89 -19.55 -12.18 -4.50
CA ALA A 89 -18.90 -10.91 -4.23
C ALA A 89 -19.59 -9.70 -4.87
N LEU A 90 -19.86 -9.71 -6.18
CA LEU A 90 -20.52 -8.57 -6.84
C LEU A 90 -21.99 -8.39 -6.41
N PRO A 91 -22.85 -9.43 -6.38
CA PRO A 91 -24.21 -9.30 -5.84
C PRO A 91 -24.30 -8.78 -4.41
N SER A 92 -23.24 -8.94 -3.59
CA SER A 92 -23.21 -8.35 -2.24
C SER A 92 -23.28 -6.82 -2.22
N LEU A 93 -22.99 -6.17 -3.36
CA LEU A 93 -23.03 -4.72 -3.53
C LEU A 93 -24.45 -4.18 -3.85
N VAL A 94 -25.51 -4.99 -3.76
CA VAL A 94 -26.90 -4.60 -4.11
C VAL A 94 -27.40 -3.31 -3.45
N ASN A 95 -26.89 -2.99 -2.25
CA ASN A 95 -27.25 -1.79 -1.51
C ASN A 95 -26.38 -0.57 -1.85
N THR A 96 -25.50 -0.66 -2.83
CA THR A 96 -24.68 0.46 -3.34
C THR A 96 -25.27 1.06 -4.61
N THR A 97 -24.71 2.17 -5.07
CA THR A 97 -25.10 2.81 -6.34
C THR A 97 -24.61 2.06 -7.58
N VAL A 98 -23.56 1.24 -7.48
CA VAL A 98 -23.04 0.50 -8.64
C VAL A 98 -23.91 -0.71 -8.98
N GLU A 99 -24.13 -0.90 -10.28
CA GLU A 99 -24.80 -2.07 -10.82
C GLU A 99 -23.85 -2.85 -11.74
N PHE A 100 -23.79 -4.18 -11.54
CA PHE A 100 -23.01 -5.09 -12.37
C PHE A 100 -23.96 -5.95 -13.21
N PRO A 101 -24.27 -5.55 -14.46
CA PRO A 101 -25.30 -6.22 -15.27
C PRO A 101 -24.96 -7.68 -15.59
N GLU A 102 -23.67 -8.02 -15.68
CA GLU A 102 -23.20 -9.39 -15.96
C GLU A 102 -22.54 -10.03 -14.74
N CYS A 103 -22.99 -9.70 -13.53
CA CYS A 103 -22.42 -10.25 -12.29
C CYS A 103 -22.41 -11.79 -12.21
N ASN A 104 -23.26 -12.47 -12.97
CA ASN A 104 -23.30 -13.94 -13.06
C ASN A 104 -22.09 -14.55 -13.79
N GLN A 105 -21.43 -13.77 -14.66
CA GLN A 105 -20.24 -14.19 -15.40
C GLN A 105 -18.97 -14.15 -14.54
N TRP A 106 -19.02 -13.46 -13.41
CA TRP A 106 -18.01 -13.53 -12.37
C TRP A 106 -17.97 -14.92 -11.73
N ALA A 107 -16.80 -15.38 -11.27
CA ALA A 107 -16.72 -16.72 -10.70
C ALA A 107 -17.58 -16.85 -9.45
N GLN A 108 -18.18 -18.02 -9.37
CA GLN A 108 -19.10 -18.47 -8.33
C GLN A 108 -18.42 -18.67 -6.98
N ASN A 109 -17.08 -18.68 -6.98
CA ASN A 109 -16.27 -19.16 -5.88
C ASN A 109 -15.61 -18.02 -5.07
N VAL A 110 -15.83 -16.75 -5.44
CA VAL A 110 -15.48 -15.61 -4.60
C VAL A 110 -16.76 -15.12 -3.93
N LEU A 111 -16.89 -15.45 -2.65
CA LEU A 111 -18.09 -15.26 -1.85
C LEU A 111 -17.80 -14.33 -0.68
N VAL A 112 -18.86 -13.78 -0.11
CA VAL A 112 -18.82 -13.00 1.11
C VAL A 112 -19.92 -13.47 2.04
N THR A 113 -19.73 -13.31 3.34
CA THR A 113 -20.79 -13.58 4.31
C THR A 113 -21.81 -12.43 4.36
N HIS A 114 -23.03 -12.76 4.78
CA HIS A 114 -24.07 -11.75 4.99
C HIS A 114 -23.64 -10.69 6.04
N ASP A 115 -22.92 -11.07 7.10
CA ASP A 115 -22.41 -10.11 8.09
C ASP A 115 -21.35 -9.17 7.49
N PHE A 116 -20.47 -9.68 6.64
CA PHE A 116 -19.51 -8.84 5.93
C PHE A 116 -20.22 -7.78 5.08
N ALA A 117 -21.22 -8.20 4.30
CA ALA A 117 -21.94 -7.34 3.36
C ALA A 117 -22.78 -6.25 4.07
N ARG A 118 -23.29 -6.53 5.28
CA ARG A 118 -24.15 -5.60 6.03
C ARG A 118 -23.36 -4.84 7.10
N THR A 119 -22.99 -3.59 6.83
CA THR A 119 -22.23 -2.76 7.77
C THR A 119 -23.08 -1.79 8.59
N VAL A 120 -24.13 -1.23 7.99
CA VAL A 120 -25.00 -0.21 8.59
C VAL A 120 -26.47 -0.56 8.39
N SER A 121 -27.31 -0.10 9.33
CA SER A 121 -28.77 -0.23 9.26
C SER A 121 -29.36 1.07 8.71
N THR A 122 -29.52 1.15 7.38
CA THR A 122 -30.05 2.34 6.69
C THR A 122 -30.89 1.95 5.48
N ALA A 123 -31.82 2.83 5.12
CA ALA A 123 -32.59 2.75 3.87
C ALA A 123 -31.86 3.39 2.67
N HIS A 124 -30.78 4.13 2.93
CA HIS A 124 -29.98 4.80 1.90
C HIS A 124 -28.90 3.87 1.33
N LYS A 125 -28.30 4.27 0.20
CA LYS A 125 -27.17 3.56 -0.40
C LYS A 125 -25.96 3.58 0.54
N VAL A 126 -25.23 2.47 0.59
CA VAL A 126 -24.16 2.23 1.59
C VAL A 126 -22.74 2.42 1.05
N ASP A 127 -22.60 3.20 -0.02
CA ASP A 127 -21.36 3.43 -0.77
C ASP A 127 -20.16 3.79 0.12
N GLU A 128 -20.37 4.67 1.10
CA GLU A 128 -19.33 5.16 2.03
C GLU A 128 -18.96 4.15 3.15
N TYR A 129 -19.80 3.13 3.33
CA TYR A 129 -19.75 2.18 4.45
C TYR A 129 -19.33 0.77 3.99
N LEU A 130 -18.78 0.64 2.78
CA LEU A 130 -18.21 -0.61 2.31
C LEU A 130 -17.06 -1.07 3.23
N ARG A 131 -17.12 -2.33 3.66
CA ARG A 131 -16.09 -2.92 4.51
C ARG A 131 -14.82 -3.19 3.68
N PRO A 132 -13.62 -2.90 4.22
CA PRO A 132 -12.39 -3.36 3.60
C PRO A 132 -12.33 -4.90 3.61
N VAL A 133 -11.89 -5.47 2.51
CA VAL A 133 -11.65 -6.91 2.39
C VAL A 133 -10.32 -7.19 3.09
N ASN A 134 -10.38 -7.72 4.31
CA ASN A 134 -9.18 -8.00 5.11
C ASN A 134 -9.04 -9.47 5.52
N TRP A 135 -10.17 -10.18 5.64
CA TRP A 135 -10.21 -11.53 6.18
C TRP A 135 -10.79 -12.47 5.13
N VAL A 136 -9.94 -13.30 4.55
CA VAL A 136 -10.30 -14.22 3.48
C VAL A 136 -10.11 -15.64 3.99
N VAL A 137 -11.17 -16.43 4.03
CA VAL A 137 -11.10 -17.85 4.36
C VAL A 137 -11.14 -18.65 3.07
N SER A 138 -10.08 -19.40 2.80
CA SER A 138 -9.99 -20.31 1.66
C SER A 138 -10.30 -21.74 2.07
N SER A 139 -10.98 -22.48 1.19
CA SER A 139 -11.15 -23.93 1.28
C SER A 139 -10.96 -24.54 -0.10
N ASP A 140 -10.23 -25.65 -0.17
CA ASP A 140 -10.07 -26.50 -1.36
C ASP A 140 -10.95 -27.75 -1.29
N ILE A 141 -11.77 -27.88 -0.24
CA ILE A 141 -12.64 -29.04 -0.04
C ILE A 141 -13.87 -28.92 -0.94
N GLY A 142 -13.87 -29.66 -2.06
CA GLY A 142 -15.00 -29.73 -2.98
C GLY A 142 -14.58 -30.00 -4.41
N LEU A 143 -15.44 -29.60 -5.36
CA LEU A 143 -15.14 -29.67 -6.80
C LEU A 143 -14.17 -28.58 -7.24
N SER A 144 -14.15 -27.44 -6.53
CA SER A 144 -13.30 -26.29 -6.84
C SER A 144 -13.05 -25.48 -5.57
N PRO A 145 -11.89 -24.82 -5.45
CA PRO A 145 -11.58 -24.03 -4.28
C PRO A 145 -12.44 -22.77 -4.22
N VAL A 146 -12.72 -22.33 -3.01
CA VAL A 146 -13.57 -21.18 -2.69
C VAL A 146 -12.81 -20.18 -1.83
N LEU A 147 -13.08 -18.90 -2.03
CA LEU A 147 -12.63 -17.80 -1.20
C LEU A 147 -13.86 -17.14 -0.59
N VAL A 148 -13.92 -17.09 0.74
CA VAL A 148 -15.00 -16.46 1.49
C VAL A 148 -14.45 -15.27 2.26
N VAL A 149 -14.91 -14.06 1.93
CA VAL A 149 -14.62 -12.85 2.71
C VAL A 149 -15.55 -12.81 3.91
N MET A 150 -14.96 -12.73 5.10
CA MET A 150 -15.70 -12.71 6.37
C MET A 150 -15.56 -11.37 7.08
N SER A 151 -16.52 -11.07 7.95
CA SER A 151 -16.44 -9.94 8.85
C SER A 151 -15.36 -10.15 9.93
N PRO A 152 -14.76 -9.06 10.49
CA PRO A 152 -13.93 -9.17 11.68
C PRO A 152 -14.67 -9.82 12.86
N HIS A 153 -15.98 -9.62 12.97
CA HIS A 153 -16.81 -10.19 14.03
C HIS A 153 -16.89 -11.73 13.93
N GLU A 154 -17.27 -12.25 12.76
CA GLU A 154 -17.32 -13.71 12.52
C GLU A 154 -15.94 -14.34 12.71
N VAL A 155 -14.89 -13.72 12.16
CA VAL A 155 -13.52 -14.22 12.27
C VAL A 155 -13.10 -14.29 13.73
N ASN A 156 -13.38 -13.27 14.54
CA ASN A 156 -13.02 -13.27 15.96
C ASN A 156 -13.72 -14.41 16.72
N GLN A 157 -14.99 -14.69 16.43
CA GLN A 157 -15.72 -15.81 17.04
C GLN A 157 -15.19 -17.18 16.58
N LEU A 158 -14.90 -17.32 15.29
CA LEU A 158 -14.52 -18.59 14.67
C LEU A 158 -13.02 -18.91 14.78
N LEU A 159 -12.19 -17.95 15.18
CA LEU A 159 -10.74 -18.10 15.24
C LEU A 159 -10.26 -19.36 16.00
N PRO A 160 -10.84 -19.74 17.16
CA PRO A 160 -10.47 -20.98 17.85
C PRO A 160 -10.73 -22.25 17.02
N SER A 161 -11.84 -22.28 16.26
CA SER A 161 -12.19 -23.40 15.38
C SER A 161 -11.32 -23.42 14.13
N ILE A 162 -11.09 -22.25 13.52
CA ILE A 162 -10.20 -22.08 12.35
C ILE A 162 -8.79 -22.57 12.68
N ARG A 163 -8.23 -22.18 13.84
CA ARG A 163 -6.88 -22.61 14.28
C ARG A 163 -6.71 -24.13 14.36
N LYS A 164 -7.79 -24.86 14.63
CA LYS A 164 -7.80 -26.34 14.75
C LYS A 164 -8.19 -27.02 13.43
N SER A 165 -8.70 -26.25 12.46
CA SER A 165 -9.18 -26.79 11.20
C SER A 165 -8.02 -27.29 10.34
N LYS A 166 -8.30 -28.27 9.50
CA LYS A 166 -7.39 -28.76 8.44
C LYS A 166 -7.96 -28.56 7.05
N VAL A 167 -9.15 -27.97 6.97
CA VAL A 167 -9.98 -27.89 5.77
C VAL A 167 -10.25 -26.45 5.34
N VAL A 168 -10.02 -25.49 6.24
CA VAL A 168 -10.09 -24.06 5.92
C VAL A 168 -8.84 -23.34 6.41
N HIS A 169 -8.46 -22.29 5.70
CA HIS A 169 -7.36 -21.42 6.07
C HIS A 169 -7.83 -19.98 6.03
N LEU A 170 -7.65 -19.26 7.14
CA LEU A 170 -7.86 -17.83 7.22
C LEU A 170 -6.57 -17.11 6.83
N SER A 171 -6.65 -16.27 5.81
CA SER A 171 -5.56 -15.39 5.39
C SER A 171 -5.89 -13.93 5.67
N VAL A 172 -4.91 -13.23 6.23
CA VAL A 172 -4.92 -11.76 6.27
C VAL A 172 -4.59 -11.27 4.87
N TYR A 173 -5.53 -10.55 4.29
CA TYR A 173 -5.42 -9.94 2.99
C TYR A 173 -5.50 -8.41 3.15
N THR A 174 -4.85 -7.68 2.27
CA THR A 174 -5.01 -6.23 2.18
C THR A 174 -4.80 -5.83 0.73
N PRO A 175 -5.76 -5.13 0.09
CA PRO A 175 -5.59 -4.69 -1.29
C PRO A 175 -4.41 -3.71 -1.37
N ARG A 176 -3.54 -3.90 -2.36
CA ARG A 176 -2.38 -3.01 -2.59
C ARG A 176 -2.85 -1.65 -3.12
N THR A 177 -3.03 -0.68 -2.22
CA THR A 177 -3.53 0.67 -2.55
C THR A 177 -2.44 1.70 -2.76
N THR A 178 -1.19 1.39 -2.41
CA THR A 178 -0.01 2.21 -2.69
C THR A 178 1.11 1.34 -3.27
N LYS A 179 2.01 1.93 -4.07
CA LYS A 179 3.12 1.18 -4.68
C LYS A 179 4.09 0.63 -3.63
N ALA A 180 4.25 1.30 -2.49
CA ALA A 180 5.14 0.87 -1.42
C ALA A 180 4.61 -0.33 -0.59
N MET A 181 3.31 -0.64 -0.68
CA MET A 181 2.74 -1.81 0.01
C MET A 181 3.27 -3.09 -0.62
N GLN A 182 3.65 -4.04 0.24
CA GLN A 182 3.90 -5.42 -0.16
C GLN A 182 2.62 -6.05 -0.71
N ALA A 183 2.75 -6.89 -1.73
CA ALA A 183 1.63 -7.64 -2.27
C ALA A 183 1.22 -8.77 -1.31
N CYS A 184 -0.08 -8.85 -1.00
CA CYS A 184 -0.69 -9.88 -0.15
C CYS A 184 -1.74 -10.72 -0.91
N ASP A 185 -1.75 -10.62 -2.24
CA ASP A 185 -2.70 -11.28 -3.13
C ASP A 185 -2.43 -12.78 -3.31
N ASP A 186 -1.25 -13.26 -2.89
CA ASP A 186 -0.97 -14.68 -2.76
C ASP A 186 -1.63 -15.35 -1.54
N LEU A 187 -2.26 -14.56 -0.65
CA LEU A 187 -2.89 -15.00 0.60
C LEU A 187 -1.94 -15.72 1.56
N ARG A 188 -0.62 -15.52 1.43
CA ARG A 188 0.41 -16.15 2.27
C ARG A 188 1.02 -15.23 3.32
N PHE A 189 0.78 -13.92 3.24
CA PHE A 189 1.35 -12.94 4.18
C PHE A 189 1.18 -13.35 5.65
N TYR A 190 -0.04 -13.75 6.03
CA TYR A 190 -0.30 -14.36 7.33
C TYR A 190 -1.52 -15.29 7.22
N SER A 191 -1.30 -16.59 7.42
CA SER A 191 -2.34 -17.62 7.33
C SER A 191 -2.49 -18.42 8.63
N VAL A 192 -3.74 -18.77 8.96
CA VAL A 192 -4.12 -19.53 10.16
C VAL A 192 -5.09 -20.65 9.78
N PRO A 193 -4.78 -21.92 10.06
CA PRO A 193 -3.47 -22.41 10.48
C PRO A 193 -2.44 -22.18 9.37
N SER A 194 -1.14 -22.14 9.71
CA SER A 194 -0.06 -21.94 8.73
C SER A 194 -0.21 -22.94 7.58
N ALA A 195 -0.59 -22.44 6.41
CA ALA A 195 -0.82 -23.24 5.23
C ALA A 195 0.52 -23.51 4.53
N THR A 196 0.78 -24.76 4.15
CA THR A 196 2.01 -25.08 3.43
C THR A 196 1.91 -24.90 1.92
N GLN A 197 0.71 -24.84 1.30
CA GLN A 197 0.64 -25.00 -0.16
C GLN A 197 -0.72 -24.74 -0.83
N LEU A 198 -1.64 -23.95 -0.25
CA LEU A 198 -2.80 -23.53 -1.04
C LEU A 198 -2.36 -22.40 -1.97
N THR A 199 -2.08 -22.73 -3.22
CA THR A 199 -2.03 -21.75 -4.30
C THR A 199 -3.47 -21.54 -4.76
N PRO A 200 -4.14 -20.44 -4.37
CA PRO A 200 -5.50 -20.18 -4.83
C PRO A 200 -5.47 -20.09 -6.36
N LEU A 201 -6.53 -20.54 -7.04
CA LEU A 201 -6.60 -20.37 -8.50
C LEU A 201 -6.43 -18.88 -8.81
N GLU A 202 -5.48 -18.56 -9.68
CA GLU A 202 -5.11 -17.17 -9.98
C GLU A 202 -6.30 -16.35 -10.52
N SER A 203 -7.27 -17.02 -11.17
CA SER A 203 -8.53 -16.42 -11.59
C SER A 203 -9.39 -15.92 -10.42
N LEU A 204 -9.39 -16.63 -9.29
CA LEU A 204 -10.08 -16.20 -8.06
C LEU A 204 -9.36 -15.02 -7.41
N ILE A 205 -8.03 -14.99 -7.45
CA ILE A 205 -7.24 -13.86 -6.95
C ILE A 205 -7.47 -12.60 -7.78
N CYS A 206 -7.52 -12.70 -9.11
CA CYS A 206 -7.87 -11.57 -9.98
C CYS A 206 -9.22 -10.96 -9.55
N GLN A 207 -10.21 -11.82 -9.35
CA GLN A 207 -11.55 -11.42 -8.95
C GLN A 207 -11.63 -10.85 -7.53
N LEU A 208 -10.91 -11.46 -6.58
CA LEU A 208 -10.77 -10.94 -5.22
C LEU A 208 -10.13 -9.55 -5.23
N ASN A 209 -9.04 -9.36 -6.00
CA ASN A 209 -8.33 -8.09 -6.11
C ASN A 209 -9.21 -6.98 -6.71
N LEU A 210 -9.96 -7.30 -7.76
CA LEU A 210 -10.94 -6.39 -8.35
C LEU A 210 -12.06 -6.05 -7.35
N PHE A 211 -12.64 -7.06 -6.71
CA PHE A 211 -13.68 -6.85 -5.71
C PHE A 211 -13.19 -6.01 -4.52
N ALA A 212 -11.95 -6.22 -4.08
CA ALA A 212 -11.35 -5.54 -2.94
C ALA A 212 -10.85 -4.12 -3.23
N GLY A 213 -10.79 -3.71 -4.51
CA GLY A 213 -10.31 -2.38 -4.89
C GLY A 213 -8.78 -2.24 -4.91
N GLN A 214 -8.05 -3.30 -5.27
CA GLN A 214 -6.60 -3.27 -5.38
C GLN A 214 -6.13 -2.37 -6.54
N LEU A 215 -5.25 -1.40 -6.27
CA LEU A 215 -4.84 -0.40 -7.26
C LEU A 215 -3.56 -0.75 -8.01
N TYR A 216 -2.68 -1.52 -7.37
CA TYR A 216 -1.41 -1.96 -7.93
C TYR A 216 -1.38 -3.48 -8.00
N PHE A 217 -1.10 -4.02 -9.18
CA PHE A 217 -0.85 -5.45 -9.36
C PHE A 217 0.47 -5.86 -8.71
N SER A 218 0.59 -7.13 -8.31
CA SER A 218 1.82 -7.72 -7.76
C SER A 218 2.93 -7.82 -8.81
N ASN A 219 2.58 -8.20 -10.03
CA ASN A 219 3.50 -8.34 -11.16
C ASN A 219 2.77 -8.09 -12.49
N TYR A 220 3.54 -8.04 -13.58
CA TYR A 220 3.03 -7.81 -14.94
C TYR A 220 2.10 -8.94 -15.42
N GLU A 221 2.36 -10.18 -15.02
CA GLU A 221 1.53 -11.33 -15.38
C GLU A 221 0.10 -11.22 -14.81
N MET A 222 -0.06 -10.75 -13.57
CA MET A 222 -1.37 -10.51 -12.96
C MET A 222 -2.16 -9.40 -13.68
N TYR A 223 -1.47 -8.43 -14.27
CA TYR A 223 -2.10 -7.44 -15.14
C TYR A 223 -2.63 -8.10 -16.42
N LEU A 224 -1.82 -8.88 -17.13
CA LEU A 224 -2.25 -9.59 -18.35
C LEU A 224 -3.43 -10.53 -18.07
N ARG A 225 -3.40 -11.25 -16.94
CA ARG A 225 -4.49 -12.13 -16.51
C ARG A 225 -5.77 -11.36 -16.22
N THR A 226 -5.66 -10.17 -15.62
CA THR A 226 -6.79 -9.28 -15.39
C THR A 226 -7.37 -8.76 -16.72
N CYS A 227 -6.51 -8.39 -17.68
CA CYS A 227 -6.94 -8.05 -19.05
C CYS A 227 -7.63 -9.24 -19.73
N SER A 228 -7.09 -10.46 -19.58
CA SER A 228 -7.69 -11.67 -20.13
C SER A 228 -9.08 -11.93 -19.55
N PHE A 229 -9.22 -11.86 -18.22
CA PHE A 229 -10.49 -12.03 -17.52
C PHE A 229 -11.55 -10.99 -17.92
N LEU A 230 -11.15 -9.72 -18.06
CA LEU A 230 -12.04 -8.62 -18.43
C LEU A 230 -12.23 -8.46 -19.94
N GLY A 231 -11.54 -9.26 -20.77
CA GLY A 231 -11.61 -9.15 -22.24
C GLY A 231 -11.01 -7.86 -22.80
N LEU A 232 -9.96 -7.33 -22.17
CA LEU A 232 -9.33 -6.06 -22.56
C LEU A 232 -8.16 -6.26 -23.51
N ASN A 233 -7.91 -5.27 -24.35
CA ASN A 233 -6.67 -5.19 -25.12
C ASN A 233 -5.45 -5.17 -24.18
N GLY A 234 -4.35 -5.77 -24.61
CA GLY A 234 -3.13 -5.87 -23.84
C GLY A 234 -1.91 -6.08 -24.73
N PRO A 235 -0.69 -5.86 -24.21
CA PRO A 235 0.54 -5.95 -25.00
C PRO A 235 0.81 -7.37 -25.53
N ASP A 236 0.22 -8.39 -24.91
CA ASP A 236 0.33 -9.79 -25.28
C ASP A 236 -0.40 -10.15 -26.59
N LEU A 237 -1.27 -9.26 -27.07
CA LEU A 237 -1.98 -9.42 -28.35
C LEU A 237 -1.22 -8.84 -29.54
N GLY A 238 -0.12 -8.11 -29.31
CA GLY A 238 0.66 -7.46 -30.36
C GLY A 238 -0.11 -6.42 -31.17
N ASP A 239 0.40 -6.09 -32.35
CA ASP A 239 -0.23 -5.19 -33.33
C ASP A 239 -1.20 -5.97 -34.26
N GLU A 240 -1.95 -6.93 -33.73
CA GLU A 240 -3.08 -7.48 -34.50
C GLU A 240 -4.07 -6.34 -34.77
N ASP A 241 -4.62 -6.26 -35.99
CA ASP A 241 -5.67 -5.30 -36.40
C ASP A 241 -7.00 -5.59 -35.66
N LEU A 242 -6.95 -5.52 -34.33
CA LEU A 242 -8.04 -5.83 -33.42
C LEU A 242 -9.01 -4.66 -33.35
N VAL A 243 -10.27 -4.96 -33.58
CA VAL A 243 -11.36 -4.01 -33.38
C VAL A 243 -11.67 -3.96 -31.89
N VAL A 244 -11.28 -2.86 -31.25
CA VAL A 244 -11.46 -2.62 -29.81
C VAL A 244 -12.41 -1.44 -29.58
N ASP A 245 -13.22 -1.50 -28.52
CA ASP A 245 -14.02 -0.36 -28.08
C ASP A 245 -13.12 0.75 -27.47
N SER A 246 -13.67 1.94 -27.27
CA SER A 246 -12.91 3.13 -26.83
C SER A 246 -12.28 3.01 -25.44
N ASP A 247 -12.76 2.06 -24.63
CA ASP A 247 -12.23 1.74 -23.30
C ASP A 247 -11.26 0.55 -23.31
N GLY A 248 -10.98 -0.01 -24.49
CA GLY A 248 -10.10 -1.15 -24.71
C GLY A 248 -10.77 -2.51 -24.59
N PHE A 249 -12.08 -2.59 -24.39
CA PHE A 249 -12.80 -3.87 -24.37
C PHE A 249 -12.89 -4.51 -25.77
N ILE A 250 -12.72 -5.83 -25.83
CA ILE A 250 -12.81 -6.63 -27.05
C ILE A 250 -14.11 -7.42 -27.02
N ARG A 251 -15.02 -7.07 -27.94
CA ARG A 251 -16.30 -7.76 -28.12
C ARG A 251 -16.11 -9.22 -28.51
N GLU A 252 -17.10 -10.04 -28.20
CA GLU A 252 -17.06 -11.48 -28.46
C GLU A 252 -16.74 -11.80 -29.93
N GLU A 253 -17.32 -11.06 -30.88
CA GLU A 253 -17.09 -11.26 -32.32
C GLU A 253 -15.63 -11.05 -32.78
N ASN A 254 -14.84 -10.26 -32.03
CA ASN A 254 -13.47 -9.89 -32.36
C ASN A 254 -12.46 -10.49 -31.36
N ARG A 255 -12.90 -11.42 -30.51
CA ARG A 255 -12.12 -11.91 -29.36
C ARG A 255 -11.04 -12.91 -29.81
N PRO A 256 -9.75 -12.60 -29.61
CA PRO A 256 -8.67 -13.53 -29.94
C PRO A 256 -8.63 -14.69 -28.93
N ALA A 257 -7.92 -15.77 -29.28
CA ALA A 257 -7.78 -16.95 -28.43
C ALA A 257 -7.23 -16.62 -27.03
N ALA A 258 -6.32 -15.66 -26.92
CA ALA A 258 -5.76 -15.18 -25.65
C ALA A 258 -6.79 -14.47 -24.73
N ARG A 259 -8.00 -14.20 -25.23
CA ARG A 259 -9.14 -13.63 -24.48
C ARG A 259 -10.32 -14.59 -24.35
N ALA A 260 -10.20 -15.84 -24.80
CA ALA A 260 -11.28 -16.82 -24.76
C ALA A 260 -11.81 -17.14 -23.33
N SER A 261 -11.05 -16.79 -22.30
CA SER A 261 -11.46 -16.92 -20.89
C SER A 261 -12.49 -15.87 -20.45
N CYS A 262 -12.62 -14.75 -21.18
CA CYS A 262 -13.61 -13.72 -20.91
C CYS A 262 -15.00 -14.24 -21.28
N SER A 263 -15.93 -14.14 -20.33
CA SER A 263 -17.35 -14.51 -20.48
C SER A 263 -18.28 -13.29 -20.56
N PHE A 264 -17.73 -12.07 -20.53
CA PHE A 264 -18.51 -10.85 -20.60
C PHE A 264 -18.87 -10.49 -22.04
N ASN A 265 -20.11 -10.03 -22.25
CA ASN A 265 -20.56 -9.55 -23.56
C ASN A 265 -20.44 -8.03 -23.66
N GLN A 266 -20.33 -7.34 -22.53
CA GLN A 266 -20.11 -5.90 -22.44
C GLN A 266 -18.98 -5.55 -21.45
N SER A 267 -18.40 -4.38 -21.64
CA SER A 267 -17.34 -3.86 -20.76
C SER A 267 -17.82 -3.72 -19.31
N GLN A 268 -17.01 -4.25 -18.38
CA GLN A 268 -17.25 -4.11 -16.94
C GLN A 268 -16.46 -2.92 -16.34
N LEU A 269 -15.79 -2.12 -17.17
CA LEU A 269 -14.88 -1.07 -16.69
C LEU A 269 -15.60 0.06 -15.97
N LEU A 270 -16.79 0.46 -16.42
CA LEU A 270 -17.55 1.55 -15.78
C LEU A 270 -18.02 1.16 -14.36
N PRO A 271 -18.70 0.01 -14.15
CA PRO A 271 -19.02 -0.47 -12.80
C PRO A 271 -17.78 -0.64 -11.92
N LEU A 272 -16.66 -1.10 -12.48
CA LEU A 272 -15.39 -1.17 -11.74
C LEU A 272 -14.89 0.22 -11.34
N LYS A 273 -14.97 1.24 -12.21
CA LYS A 273 -14.60 2.61 -11.81
C LYS A 273 -15.44 3.11 -10.63
N GLU A 274 -16.74 2.86 -10.64
CA GLU A 274 -17.63 3.23 -9.54
C GLU A 274 -17.27 2.50 -8.23
N LEU A 275 -17.08 1.18 -8.29
CA LEU A 275 -16.65 0.39 -7.13
C LEU A 275 -15.34 0.91 -6.52
N PHE A 276 -14.37 1.21 -7.38
CA PHE A 276 -13.07 1.71 -6.94
C PHE A 276 -13.19 3.13 -6.39
N GLY A 277 -14.00 3.99 -6.99
CA GLY A 277 -14.33 5.31 -6.45
C GLY A 277 -14.89 5.23 -5.03
N MET A 278 -15.87 4.34 -4.80
CA MET A 278 -16.46 4.11 -3.47
C MET A 278 -15.42 3.63 -2.45
N ARG A 279 -14.61 2.62 -2.81
CA ARG A 279 -13.56 2.10 -1.92
C ARG A 279 -12.46 3.12 -1.63
N ARG A 280 -12.22 4.06 -2.54
CA ARG A 280 -11.26 5.15 -2.38
C ARG A 280 -11.82 6.38 -1.69
N LYS A 281 -13.14 6.45 -1.44
CA LYS A 281 -13.79 7.54 -0.71
C LYS A 281 -13.39 8.92 -1.25
N GLY A 282 -13.43 9.09 -2.57
CA GLY A 282 -13.06 10.33 -3.25
C GLY A 282 -11.55 10.52 -3.53
N MET A 283 -10.66 9.67 -2.99
CA MET A 283 -9.24 9.75 -3.33
C MET A 283 -8.97 9.30 -4.77
N GLY A 284 -8.35 10.17 -5.57
CA GLY A 284 -7.93 9.83 -6.92
C GLY A 284 -6.99 8.62 -6.98
N TYR A 285 -7.14 7.80 -8.04
CA TYR A 285 -6.33 6.61 -8.27
C TYR A 285 -5.87 6.47 -9.73
N LEU A 286 -6.06 7.51 -10.56
CA LEU A 286 -5.64 7.53 -11.96
C LEU A 286 -4.17 7.12 -12.22
N PRO A 287 -3.16 7.54 -11.43
CA PRO A 287 -1.77 7.19 -11.72
C PRO A 287 -1.40 5.74 -11.37
N THR A 288 -2.29 5.01 -10.71
CA THR A 288 -2.07 3.61 -10.32
C THR A 288 -2.15 2.67 -11.53
N HIS A 289 -1.67 1.43 -11.42
CA HIS A 289 -1.74 0.48 -12.53
C HIS A 289 -3.19 0.26 -12.95
N LEU A 290 -4.07 0.00 -11.99
CA LEU A 290 -5.46 -0.24 -12.28
C LEU A 290 -6.20 1.04 -12.71
N GLY A 291 -5.83 2.21 -12.18
CA GLY A 291 -6.35 3.49 -12.66
C GLY A 291 -6.04 3.75 -14.13
N LYS A 292 -4.81 3.47 -14.57
CA LYS A 292 -4.42 3.53 -15.98
C LYS A 292 -5.21 2.51 -16.82
N MET A 293 -5.25 1.25 -16.39
CA MET A 293 -5.95 0.16 -17.08
C MET A 293 -7.44 0.43 -17.27
N LEU A 294 -8.16 0.85 -16.21
CA LEU A 294 -9.59 1.16 -16.29
C LEU A 294 -9.88 2.32 -17.26
N ASN A 295 -8.90 3.18 -17.54
CA ASN A 295 -9.03 4.29 -18.49
C ASN A 295 -8.41 3.97 -19.87
N GLY A 296 -8.35 2.69 -20.23
CA GLY A 296 -7.94 2.23 -21.56
C GLY A 296 -6.44 2.34 -21.84
N ARG A 297 -5.61 2.67 -20.84
CA ARG A 297 -4.15 2.69 -21.03
C ARG A 297 -3.59 1.26 -20.92
N ILE A 298 -2.89 0.86 -21.96
CA ILE A 298 -2.10 -0.36 -21.99
C ILE A 298 -0.82 -0.14 -21.16
N LEU A 299 -0.53 -1.06 -20.24
CA LEU A 299 0.66 -1.01 -19.41
C LEU A 299 1.77 -1.86 -20.00
N SER A 300 3.00 -1.37 -19.92
CA SER A 300 4.19 -2.13 -20.29
C SER A 300 4.80 -2.81 -19.07
N GLU A 301 5.72 -3.75 -19.28
CA GLU A 301 6.51 -4.32 -18.18
C GLU A 301 7.31 -3.24 -17.42
N GLU A 302 7.63 -2.11 -18.06
CA GLU A 302 8.35 -1.01 -17.43
C GLU A 302 7.57 -0.34 -16.31
N ASP A 303 6.24 -0.32 -16.39
CA ASP A 303 5.37 0.26 -15.36
C ASP A 303 5.51 -0.46 -14.01
N PHE A 304 5.94 -1.73 -14.04
CA PHE A 304 6.08 -2.62 -12.89
C PHE A 304 7.47 -2.60 -12.29
N ARG A 305 8.45 -1.96 -12.96
CA ARG A 305 9.78 -1.78 -12.39
C ARG A 305 9.70 -0.75 -11.26
N ASP A 306 10.26 -1.11 -10.11
CA ASP A 306 10.50 -0.14 -9.06
C ASP A 306 11.61 0.78 -9.55
N ARG A 307 11.29 2.06 -9.75
CA ARG A 307 12.33 3.08 -9.79
C ARG A 307 12.86 3.17 -8.37
N VAL A 308 13.79 2.28 -8.04
CA VAL A 308 14.69 2.49 -6.91
C VAL A 308 15.36 3.81 -7.22
N LEU A 309 14.91 4.88 -6.57
CA LEU A 309 15.78 6.02 -6.38
C LEU A 309 16.96 5.44 -5.62
N ASN A 310 18.10 5.29 -6.29
CA ASN A 310 19.37 4.97 -5.69
C ASN A 310 19.71 6.10 -4.71
N LEU A 311 19.08 6.07 -3.54
CA LEU A 311 19.67 6.61 -2.33
C LEU A 311 20.77 5.64 -1.98
N SER A 312 21.94 5.87 -2.59
CA SER A 312 23.19 5.30 -2.15
C SER A 312 23.27 5.47 -0.64
N VAL A 313 23.12 4.36 0.08
CA VAL A 313 23.41 4.30 1.49
C VAL A 313 24.90 4.59 1.59
N VAL A 314 25.26 5.82 1.97
CA VAL A 314 26.61 6.14 2.39
C VAL A 314 26.79 5.43 3.73
N SER A 315 27.39 4.26 3.69
CA SER A 315 27.77 3.48 4.87
C SER A 315 28.75 4.30 5.70
N PHE A 316 28.27 4.97 6.75
CA PHE A 316 29.16 5.46 7.81
C PHE A 316 29.66 4.25 8.60
N SER A 317 30.87 3.80 8.28
CA SER A 317 31.64 2.93 9.15
C SER A 317 32.28 3.79 10.24
N VAL A 318 31.79 3.67 11.46
CA VAL A 318 32.50 4.21 12.63
C VAL A 318 33.48 3.14 13.08
N SER A 319 34.74 3.31 12.73
CA SER A 319 35.86 2.54 13.28
C SER A 319 36.17 3.04 14.68
N LEU A 320 35.85 2.23 15.70
CA LEU A 320 36.31 2.44 17.07
C LEU A 320 37.78 1.98 17.16
N SER A 321 38.71 2.93 17.18
CA SER A 321 40.12 2.69 17.48
C SER A 321 40.33 2.83 18.99
N GLU A 322 40.56 1.72 19.70
CA GLU A 322 41.09 1.74 21.07
C GLU A 322 42.61 1.87 21.01
N THR A 323 43.10 3.06 21.36
CA THR A 323 44.49 3.32 21.71
C THR A 323 44.70 3.09 23.20
N LEU A 324 45.35 1.98 23.57
CA LEU A 324 46.06 1.85 24.84
C LEU A 324 47.56 1.89 24.53
N ALA A 325 48.15 3.07 24.72
CA ALA A 325 49.58 3.28 24.66
C ALA A 325 50.15 3.25 26.08
N ASP A 326 51.21 2.44 26.19
CA ASP A 326 52.18 2.36 27.26
C ASP A 326 52.59 3.71 27.86
N CYS A 327 52.76 3.73 29.19
CA CYS A 327 53.72 4.60 29.85
C CYS A 327 54.41 3.86 31.01
N SER A 328 55.65 3.44 30.72
CA SER A 328 56.88 3.51 31.53
C SER A 328 56.84 2.96 32.97
N SER A 329 57.45 1.80 33.23
CA SER A 329 58.88 1.59 33.58
C SER A 329 59.29 1.95 35.02
N GLY A 330 59.82 0.96 35.75
CA GLY A 330 61.01 1.19 36.60
C GLY A 330 61.01 0.61 38.03
N LYS A 331 61.68 -0.55 38.16
CA LYS A 331 62.59 -0.98 39.27
C LYS A 331 62.00 -1.41 40.62
N GLN A 332 62.16 -2.71 40.97
CA GLN A 332 63.13 -3.30 41.94
C GLN A 332 62.53 -3.33 43.36
N ASP A 333 62.59 -4.37 44.20
CA ASP A 333 63.45 -5.54 44.41
C ASP A 333 62.66 -6.62 45.23
N HIS A 334 63.22 -7.84 45.37
CA HIS A 334 63.16 -8.80 46.52
C HIS A 334 61.86 -8.92 47.35
N GLU A 335 61.26 -10.08 47.65
CA GLU A 335 61.75 -11.32 48.30
C GLU A 335 60.54 -12.29 48.50
N THR A 336 60.82 -13.60 48.64
CA THR A 336 60.15 -14.68 49.43
C THR A 336 58.82 -14.38 50.16
N GLU A 337 57.76 -15.20 50.18
CA GLU A 337 57.54 -16.54 50.80
C GLU A 337 56.02 -16.86 50.63
N LEU A 338 55.61 -18.04 50.17
CA LEU A 338 54.97 -19.15 50.92
C LEU A 338 53.57 -18.93 51.55
N ASP A 339 52.79 -20.03 51.49
CA ASP A 339 51.53 -20.41 52.15
C ASP A 339 50.20 -19.96 51.51
N GLU A 340 49.41 -20.90 50.97
CA GLU A 340 48.36 -21.72 51.65
C GLU A 340 47.21 -20.80 52.13
N MET A 341 45.93 -21.02 51.81
CA MET A 341 45.13 -22.22 52.05
C MET A 341 43.70 -21.95 51.50
N GLU A 342 43.06 -23.01 50.97
CA GLU A 342 41.62 -23.38 51.14
C GLU A 342 40.56 -22.27 51.29
N LEU A 343 39.50 -22.17 50.48
CA LEU A 343 38.55 -23.21 50.05
C LEU A 343 37.66 -22.66 48.92
#